data_AF-A0A1F8JS80-F1
#
_entry.id   AF-A0A1F8JS80-F1
#
_cell.length_a   1.000
_cell.length_b   1.000
_cell.length_c   1.000
_cell.angle_alpha   90.00
_cell.angle_beta   90.00
_cell.angle_gamma   90.00
#
_symmetry.space_group_name_H-M   'P 1'
#
loop_
_entity.id
_entity.type
_entity.pdbx_description
1 polymer ?
#
loop_
_entity_poly.entity_id
_entity_poly.type
_entity_poly.pdbx_seq_one_letter_code
_entity_poly.pdbx_strand_id
1 'polypeptide(L)'
;MEQEIILRNYYKLRICSDLEYEKMVVDIVYKNQTILTLNQEHGINKIEFKFYCTNISNDEIFTVLDFIYVLEEAKKLLIKINKNL
;
A
#
# COMPACT_ATOMS: atom_id res chain seq x y z
N MET A 1 -12.37 10.09 3.58
CA MET A 1 -12.55 8.94 4.51
C MET A 1 -11.51 7.92 4.12
N GLU A 2 -10.55 7.66 5.00
CA GLU A 2 -9.59 6.58 4.81
C GLU A 2 -10.33 5.23 4.83
N GLN A 3 -10.06 4.38 3.84
CA GLN A 3 -10.62 3.03 3.78
C GLN A 3 -9.49 2.04 3.98
N GLU A 4 -9.68 1.11 4.93
CA GLU A 4 -8.72 0.05 5.22
C GLU A 4 -9.22 -1.31 4.70
N ILE A 5 -8.29 -2.11 4.18
CA ILE A 5 -8.51 -3.51 3.78
C ILE A 5 -7.52 -4.38 4.55
N ILE A 6 -8.05 -5.23 5.43
CA ILE A 6 -7.24 -6.18 6.20
C ILE A 6 -6.81 -7.33 5.29
N LEU A 7 -5.52 -7.65 5.30
CA LEU A 7 -4.92 -8.78 4.61
C LEU A 7 -4.41 -9.82 5.62
N ARG A 8 -3.66 -10.82 5.13
CA ARG A 8 -3.04 -11.85 5.96
C ARG A 8 -1.83 -11.31 6.75
N ASN A 9 -1.40 -12.04 7.78
CA ASN A 9 -0.14 -11.81 8.49
C ASN A 9 0.09 -10.36 8.94
N TYR A 10 -0.91 -9.74 9.58
CA TYR A 10 -0.87 -8.38 10.12
C TYR A 10 -0.70 -7.25 9.10
N TYR A 11 -0.80 -7.56 7.80
CA TYR A 11 -0.85 -6.56 6.75
C TYR A 11 -2.25 -5.97 6.61
N LYS A 12 -2.30 -4.68 6.31
CA LYS A 12 -3.49 -3.99 5.83
C LYS A 12 -3.10 -3.00 4.74
N LEU A 13 -4.02 -2.77 3.81
CA LEU A 13 -3.92 -1.70 2.83
C LEU A 13 -4.75 -0.53 3.31
N ARG A 14 -4.24 0.69 3.18
CA ARG A 14 -4.97 1.92 3.48
C ARG A 14 -5.02 2.79 2.24
N ILE A 15 -6.22 3.15 1.81
CA ILE A 15 -6.43 4.09 0.71
C ILE A 15 -6.29 5.50 1.28
N CYS A 16 -5.33 6.26 0.76
CA CYS A 16 -5.12 7.65 1.17
C CYS A 16 -5.99 8.53 0.27
N SER A 17 -6.95 9.24 0.88
CA SER A 17 -7.98 10.01 0.18
C SER A 17 -7.88 11.51 0.44
N ASP A 18 -6.67 12.05 0.62
CA ASP A 18 -6.51 13.49 0.85
C ASP A 18 -6.69 14.29 -0.44
N LEU A 19 -7.13 15.55 -0.28
CA LEU A 19 -7.50 16.50 -1.34
C LEU A 19 -6.42 16.66 -2.42
N GLU A 20 -5.16 16.40 -2.10
CA GLU A 20 -4.02 16.55 -3.01
C GLU A 20 -3.77 15.31 -3.89
N TYR A 21 -4.27 14.13 -3.50
CA TYR A 21 -3.83 12.85 -4.09
C TYR A 21 -4.93 12.01 -4.73
N GLU A 22 -6.17 12.52 -4.83
CA GLU A 22 -7.33 11.89 -5.49
C GLU A 22 -7.32 10.35 -5.51
N LYS A 23 -7.18 9.71 -4.33
CA LYS A 23 -7.20 8.25 -4.18
C LYS A 23 -6.19 7.48 -5.09
N MET A 24 -5.10 8.14 -5.51
CA MET A 24 -4.02 7.54 -6.32
C MET A 24 -2.90 6.93 -5.46
N VAL A 25 -3.12 6.87 -4.15
CA VAL A 25 -2.13 6.46 -3.16
C VAL A 25 -2.70 5.35 -2.27
N VAL A 26 -1.93 4.28 -2.14
CA VAL A 26 -2.23 3.16 -1.24
C VAL A 26 -1.02 2.89 -0.36
N ASP A 27 -1.24 2.89 0.95
CA ASP A 27 -0.26 2.46 1.93
C ASP A 27 -0.38 0.97 2.21
N ILE A 28 0.76 0.28 2.28
CA ILE A 28 0.90 -1.01 2.92
C ILE A 28 1.33 -0.76 4.37
N VAL A 29 0.50 -1.23 5.28
CA VAL A 29 0.68 -1.12 6.72
C VAL A 29 0.88 -2.52 7.30
N TYR A 30 1.90 -2.70 8.12
CA TYR A 30 2.17 -3.93 8.85
C TYR A 30 2.20 -3.62 10.34
N LYS A 31 1.43 -4.36 11.15
CA LYS A 31 1.32 -4.14 12.61
C LYS A 31 1.09 -2.65 12.97
N ASN A 32 0.16 -2.00 12.25
CA ASN A 32 -0.19 -0.57 12.40
C ASN A 32 0.92 0.44 12.04
N GLN A 33 1.98 0.01 11.36
CA GLN A 33 3.02 0.90 10.83
C GLN A 33 3.03 0.88 9.31
N THR A 34 3.02 2.06 8.69
CA THR A 34 3.23 2.15 7.23
C THR A 34 4.65 1.73 6.92
N ILE A 35 4.80 0.72 6.08
CA ILE A 35 6.10 0.20 5.63
C ILE A 35 6.39 0.56 4.17
N LEU A 36 5.33 0.79 3.39
CA LEU A 36 5.42 1.14 1.97
C LEU A 36 4.24 2.02 1.58
N THR A 37 4.48 3.01 0.73
CA THR A 37 3.43 3.73 0.00
C THR A 37 3.60 3.45 -1.49
N LEU A 38 2.49 3.14 -2.16
CA LEU A 38 2.38 3.04 -3.61
C LEU A 38 1.68 4.29 -4.13
N ASN A 39 2.28 4.96 -5.14
CA ASN A 39 1.70 6.11 -5.82
C ASN A 39 1.53 5.82 -7.33
N GLN A 40 0.37 6.16 -7.88
CA GLN A 40 0.04 6.01 -9.31
C GLN A 40 -0.12 7.37 -10.05
N GLU A 41 0.36 8.47 -9.48
CA GLU A 41 0.27 9.82 -10.06
C GLU A 41 0.80 9.89 -11.51
N HIS A 42 1.84 9.12 -11.84
CA HIS A 42 2.43 9.09 -13.18
C HIS A 42 1.85 8.00 -14.10
N GLY A 43 0.71 7.41 -13.73
CA GLY A 43 -0.01 6.40 -14.50
C GLY A 43 0.30 4.96 -14.08
N ILE A 44 -0.56 4.03 -14.52
CA ILE A 44 -0.57 2.62 -14.08
C ILE A 44 0.72 1.85 -14.37
N ASN A 45 1.46 2.25 -15.40
CA ASN A 45 2.72 1.62 -15.80
C ASN A 45 3.95 2.24 -15.10
N LYS A 46 3.73 3.28 -14.29
CA LYS A 46 4.76 4.01 -13.55
C LYS A 46 4.37 4.10 -12.08
N ILE A 47 3.90 3.00 -11.50
CA ILE A 47 3.65 2.93 -10.06
C ILE A 47 4.99 3.04 -9.34
N GLU A 48 5.10 4.03 -8.48
CA GLU A 48 6.28 4.29 -7.68
C GLU A 48 6.06 3.79 -6.25
N PHE A 49 7.16 3.37 -5.61
CA PHE A 49 7.15 2.86 -4.26
C PHE A 49 8.05 3.71 -3.37
N LYS A 50 7.56 4.06 -2.18
CA LYS A 50 8.35 4.70 -1.13
C LYS A 50 8.37 3.83 0.11
N PHE A 51 9.56 3.35 0.49
CA PHE A 51 9.78 2.50 1.67
C PHE A 51 9.95 3.33 2.94
N TYR A 52 9.37 2.83 4.03
CA TYR A 52 9.51 3.39 5.37
C TYR A 52 10.05 2.30 6.30
N CYS A 53 11.35 2.03 6.20
CA CYS A 53 12.00 1.02 7.04
C CYS A 53 12.32 1.52 8.46
N THR A 54 12.02 2.77 8.80
CA THR A 54 12.46 3.37 10.07
C THR A 54 11.67 2.89 11.30
N ASN A 55 10.48 2.30 11.10
CA ASN A 55 9.55 2.03 12.20
C ASN A 55 9.45 0.55 12.57
N ILE A 56 9.90 -0.34 11.69
CA ILE A 56 9.86 -1.79 11.88
C ILE A 56 10.99 -2.17 12.84
N SER A 57 10.71 -2.98 13.88
CA SER A 57 11.78 -3.49 14.74
C SER A 57 12.76 -4.32 13.90
N ASN A 58 14.06 -4.21 14.22
CA ASN A 58 15.16 -4.83 13.46
C ASN A 58 15.03 -6.36 13.28
N ASP A 59 14.17 -7.02 14.05
CA ASP A 59 14.00 -8.48 14.06
C ASP A 59 12.71 -8.96 13.36
N GLU A 60 11.94 -8.08 12.71
CA GLU A 60 10.75 -8.51 11.99
C GLU A 60 11.13 -9.24 10.69
N ILE A 61 10.65 -10.48 10.57
CA ILE A 61 10.89 -11.33 9.41
C ILE A 61 9.64 -11.37 8.56
N PHE A 62 9.82 -11.05 7.28
CA PHE A 62 8.78 -11.15 6.26
C PHE A 62 9.09 -12.32 5.33
N THR A 63 8.09 -13.11 4.97
CA THR A 63 8.27 -14.06 3.88
C THR A 63 8.16 -13.32 2.55
N VAL A 64 9.02 -13.68 1.59
CA VAL A 64 8.99 -13.09 0.24
C VAL A 64 7.62 -13.28 -0.40
N LEU A 65 6.99 -14.44 -0.21
CA LEU A 65 5.68 -14.76 -0.78
C LEU A 65 4.55 -13.90 -0.19
N ASP A 66 4.62 -13.57 1.11
CA ASP A 66 3.66 -12.66 1.71
C ASP A 66 3.84 -11.24 1.20
N PHE A 67 5.08 -10.78 1.10
CA PHE A 67 5.33 -9.42 0.63
C PHE A 67 4.92 -9.24 -0.84
N ILE A 68 5.22 -10.21 -1.71
CA ILE A 68 4.75 -10.21 -3.11
C ILE A 68 3.23 -10.22 -3.18
N TYR A 69 2.57 -11.05 -2.38
CA TYR A 69 1.11 -11.09 -2.35
C TYR A 69 0.51 -9.73 -1.97
N VAL A 70 1.02 -9.10 -0.92
CA VAL A 70 0.53 -7.80 -0.45
C VAL A 70 0.76 -6.70 -1.50
N LEU A 71 1.91 -6.70 -2.18
CA LEU A 71 2.20 -5.79 -3.28
C LEU A 71 1.21 -5.94 -4.44
N GLU A 72 0.89 -7.17 -4.83
CA GLU A 72 -0.08 -7.45 -5.90
C GLU A 72 -1.49 -6.98 -5.52
N GLU A 73 -1.92 -7.21 -4.28
CA GLU A 73 -3.21 -6.71 -3.79
C GLU A 73 -3.27 -5.18 -3.73
N ALA A 74 -2.18 -4.52 -3.30
CA ALA A 74 -2.07 -3.06 -3.29
C ALA A 74 -2.17 -2.47 -4.70
N LYS A 75 -1.48 -3.07 -5.67
CA LYS A 75 -1.55 -2.69 -7.08
C LYS A 75 -2.97 -2.87 -7.64
N LYS A 76 -3.61 -4.02 -7.39
CA LYS A 76 -5.01 -4.25 -7.83
C LYS A 76 -5.96 -3.21 -7.26
N LEU A 77 -5.76 -2.84 -5.99
CA LEU A 77 -6.57 -1.83 -5.32
C LEU A 77 -6.44 -0.46 -6.00
N LEU A 78 -5.21 0.00 -6.25
CA LEU A 78 -4.93 1.24 -6.99
C LEU A 78 -5.64 1.27 -8.35
N ILE A 79 -5.50 0.19 -9.12
CA ILE A 79 -6.13 0.07 -10.44
C ILE A 79 -7.66 0.13 -10.35
N LYS A 80 -8.25 -0.53 -9.35
CA LYS A 80 -9.70 -0.55 -9.13
C LYS A 80 -10.23 0.84 -8.77
N ILE A 81 -9.51 1.56 -7.93
CA ILE A 81 -9.89 2.93 -7.55
C ILE A 81 -9.89 3.84 -8.77
N ASN A 82 -8.85 3.77 -9.59
CA ASN A 82 -8.69 4.63 -10.76
C ASN A 82 -9.71 4.31 -11.87
N LYS A 83 -10.12 3.05 -12.04
CA LYS A 83 -11.19 2.67 -12.98
C LYS A 83 -12.60 3.15 -12.57
N ASN A 84 -12.79 3.53 -11.32
CA ASN A 84 -14.07 3.98 -10.78
C ASN A 84 -14.15 5.51 -10.61
N LEU A 85 -13.15 6.24 -11.12
CA LEU A 85 -13.15 7.70 -11.34
C LEU A 85 -13.52 7.98 -12.79
#